data_AF-A0A3C0SJC6-F1
#
_entry.id   AF-A0A3C0SJC6-F1
#
_cell.length_a   1.000
_cell.length_b   1.000
_cell.length_c   1.000
_cell.angle_alpha   90.00
_cell.angle_beta   90.00
_cell.angle_gamma   90.00
#
_symmetry.space_group_name_H-M   'P 1'
#
loop_
_entity.id
_entity.type
_entity.pdbx_description
1 polymer ?
#
loop_
_entity_poly.entity_id
_entity_poly.type
_entity_poly.pdbx_seq_one_letter_code
_entity_poly.pdbx_strand_id
1 'polypeptide(L)'
;PYLDKGVYVILVPARGEVTLEEAEAIADLGASFGCERAIFISTDEAFHKELQESLGGKGKVLRSPGRAIAWIRNREKEDPFIIVCGSTDRGSIHWLEAKRLGLASGRPIVFLAGEGAERVTTDPGEHVFLGPVRGGKDDRTLSAPRDTLAVILDRFFGRR
;
A
#
# COMPACT_ATOMS: atom_id res chain seq x y z
N PRO A 1 11.19 11.46 14.15
CA PRO A 1 10.13 10.66 13.48
C PRO A 1 8.75 11.19 13.91
N TYR A 2 7.92 11.67 12.97
CA TYR A 2 6.56 12.15 13.28
C TYR A 2 5.51 11.04 13.39
N LEU A 3 5.89 9.80 13.06
CA LEU A 3 5.07 8.62 13.24
C LEU A 3 5.71 7.75 14.32
N ASP A 4 4.91 7.43 15.34
CA ASP A 4 5.29 6.52 16.42
C ASP A 4 5.03 5.05 16.06
N LYS A 5 4.37 4.80 14.91
CA LYS A 5 3.92 3.50 14.43
C LYS A 5 4.40 3.21 13.01
N GLY A 6 4.39 1.92 12.66
CA GLY A 6 4.85 1.44 11.35
C GLY A 6 4.01 1.92 10.16
N VAL A 7 4.66 2.05 9.01
CA VAL A 7 4.03 2.29 7.71
C VAL A 7 4.19 1.05 6.83
N TYR A 8 3.11 0.61 6.21
CA TYR A 8 3.06 -0.61 5.40
C TYR A 8 2.43 -0.34 4.04
N VAL A 9 2.88 -1.10 3.04
CA VAL A 9 2.27 -1.13 1.71
C VAL A 9 1.73 -2.53 1.47
N ILE A 10 0.49 -2.67 1.01
CA ILE A 10 -0.12 -3.94 0.60
C ILE A 10 -0.50 -3.83 -0.86
N LEU A 11 -0.01 -4.76 -1.69
CA LEU A 11 -0.35 -4.87 -3.10
C LEU A 11 -1.30 -6.06 -3.35
N VAL A 12 -2.45 -5.79 -3.95
CA VAL A 12 -3.55 -6.75 -4.16
C VAL A 12 -3.97 -6.78 -5.63
N PRO A 13 -4.23 -7.99 -6.18
CA PRO A 13 -3.41 -9.19 -6.12
C PRO A 13 -2.16 -9.04 -7.01
N ALA A 14 -1.01 -9.53 -6.55
CA ALA A 14 0.26 -9.30 -7.25
C ALA A 14 0.47 -10.17 -8.51
N ARG A 15 -0.28 -11.28 -8.67
CA ARG A 15 -0.02 -12.26 -9.74
C ARG A 15 -0.47 -11.72 -11.10
N GLY A 16 0.46 -11.61 -12.05
CA GLY A 16 0.20 -11.07 -13.38
C GLY A 16 0.22 -9.54 -13.44
N GLU A 17 0.09 -8.88 -12.28
CA GLU A 17 0.26 -7.43 -12.14
C GLU A 17 1.72 -7.03 -11.93
N VAL A 18 2.54 -7.88 -11.29
CA VAL A 18 3.91 -7.54 -10.89
C VAL A 18 4.88 -8.71 -11.11
N THR A 19 6.04 -8.42 -11.69
CA THR A 19 7.17 -9.36 -11.83
C THR A 19 7.99 -9.45 -10.54
N LEU A 20 8.87 -10.45 -10.39
CA LEU A 20 9.78 -10.51 -9.23
C LEU A 20 10.64 -9.24 -9.09
N GLU A 21 11.22 -8.79 -10.20
CA GLU A 21 12.05 -7.57 -10.25
C GLU A 21 11.24 -6.34 -9.83
N GLU A 22 10.01 -6.21 -10.29
CA GLU A 22 9.14 -5.10 -9.91
C GLU A 22 8.73 -5.18 -8.43
N ALA A 23 8.49 -6.37 -7.89
CA ALA A 23 8.18 -6.54 -6.47
C ALA A 23 9.38 -6.17 -5.57
N GLU A 24 10.60 -6.58 -5.95
CA GLU A 24 11.83 -6.15 -5.28
C GLU A 24 11.98 -4.62 -5.33
N ALA A 25 11.77 -4.02 -6.50
CA ALA A 25 11.82 -2.57 -6.67
C ALA A 25 10.78 -1.84 -5.81
N ILE A 26 9.56 -2.38 -5.67
CA ILE A 26 8.53 -1.82 -4.78
C ILE A 26 8.92 -1.97 -3.31
N ALA A 27 9.51 -3.11 -2.91
CA ALA A 27 9.98 -3.30 -1.54
C ALA A 27 11.12 -2.33 -1.19
N ASP A 28 12.09 -2.14 -2.09
CA ASP A 28 13.18 -1.18 -1.92
C ASP A 28 12.70 0.28 -1.93
N LEU A 29 11.71 0.60 -2.77
CA LEU A 29 11.03 1.89 -2.77
C LEU A 29 10.39 2.17 -1.39
N GLY A 30 9.60 1.22 -0.87
CA GLY A 30 9.00 1.33 0.45
C GLY A 30 10.04 1.56 1.55
N ALA A 31 11.10 0.75 1.56
CA ALA A 31 12.19 0.89 2.53
C ALA A 31 12.87 2.27 2.46
N SER A 32 13.05 2.82 1.25
CA SER A 32 13.65 4.15 1.05
C SER A 32 12.81 5.28 1.67
N PHE A 33 11.48 5.15 1.70
CA PHE A 33 10.58 6.09 2.36
C PHE A 33 10.40 5.83 3.86
N GLY A 34 10.98 4.73 4.39
CA GLY A 34 10.87 4.33 5.80
C GLY A 34 9.66 3.45 6.10
N CYS A 35 9.07 2.80 5.10
CA CYS A 35 8.07 1.77 5.33
C CYS A 35 8.70 0.54 6.01
N GLU A 36 8.00 -0.04 6.96
CA GLU A 36 8.41 -1.24 7.70
C GLU A 36 8.51 -2.45 6.77
N ARG A 37 7.48 -2.66 5.92
CA ARG A 37 7.46 -3.70 4.89
C ARG A 37 6.51 -3.39 3.74
N ALA A 38 6.88 -3.88 2.56
CA ALA A 38 5.93 -4.15 1.48
C ALA A 38 5.35 -5.57 1.62
N ILE A 39 4.03 -5.70 1.46
CA ILE A 39 3.29 -6.95 1.56
C ILE A 39 2.63 -7.23 0.22
N PHE A 40 2.85 -8.42 -0.32
CA PHE A 40 2.31 -8.85 -1.61
C PHE A 40 1.27 -9.95 -1.40
N ILE A 41 0.13 -9.81 -2.07
CA ILE A 41 -0.92 -10.83 -2.02
C ILE A 41 -0.79 -11.79 -3.20
N SER A 42 -0.47 -13.05 -2.91
CA SER A 42 -0.36 -14.12 -3.90
C SER A 42 -1.06 -15.40 -3.41
N THR A 43 -2.05 -15.85 -4.18
CA THR A 43 -2.76 -17.11 -3.97
C THR A 43 -2.09 -18.30 -4.65
N ASP A 44 -1.20 -18.06 -5.61
CA ASP A 44 -0.42 -19.09 -6.30
C ASP A 44 0.71 -19.61 -5.41
N GLU A 45 0.84 -20.92 -5.28
CA GLU A 45 1.82 -21.51 -4.36
C GLU A 45 3.26 -21.41 -4.85
N ALA A 46 3.50 -21.65 -6.14
CA ALA A 46 4.83 -21.59 -6.73
C ALA A 46 5.36 -20.14 -6.69
N PHE A 47 4.56 -19.20 -7.20
CA PHE A 47 4.90 -17.79 -7.21
C PHE A 47 5.02 -17.21 -5.81
N HIS A 48 4.20 -17.66 -4.85
CA HIS A 48 4.32 -17.21 -3.45
C HIS A 48 5.68 -17.55 -2.85
N LYS A 49 6.16 -18.79 -3.06
CA LYS A 49 7.45 -19.23 -2.52
C LYS A 49 8.59 -18.47 -3.19
N GLU A 50 8.57 -18.41 -4.51
CA GLU A 50 9.57 -17.70 -5.31
C GLU A 50 9.67 -16.22 -4.92
N LEU A 51 8.53 -15.54 -4.81
CA LEU A 51 8.48 -14.14 -4.41
C LEU A 51 8.93 -13.92 -2.96
N GLN A 52 8.58 -14.82 -2.04
CA GLN A 52 9.01 -14.71 -0.64
C GLN A 52 10.51 -14.93 -0.49
N GLU A 53 11.12 -15.79 -1.31
CA GLU A 53 12.57 -16.02 -1.34
C GLU A 53 13.30 -14.80 -1.91
N SER A 54 12.82 -14.24 -3.02
CA SER A 54 13.38 -13.05 -3.69
C SER A 54 13.33 -11.79 -2.79
N LEU A 55 12.20 -11.54 -2.13
CA LEU A 55 12.03 -10.36 -1.27
C LEU A 55 12.85 -10.40 0.03
N GLY A 56 13.30 -11.59 0.45
CA GLY A 56 14.01 -11.80 1.70
C GLY A 56 13.32 -11.15 2.92
N GLY A 57 14.08 -10.39 3.71
CA GLY A 57 13.58 -9.73 4.92
C GLY A 57 12.79 -8.43 4.68
N LYS A 58 12.89 -7.84 3.47
CA LYS A 58 12.35 -6.51 3.14
C LYS A 58 10.86 -6.55 2.78
N GLY A 59 10.40 -7.69 2.28
CA GLY A 59 9.00 -7.92 1.92
C GLY A 59 8.33 -9.02 2.73
N LYS A 60 7.04 -9.22 2.50
CA LYS A 60 6.29 -10.36 3.00
C LYS A 60 5.24 -10.77 1.97
N VAL A 61 5.05 -12.07 1.76
CA VAL A 61 3.99 -12.57 0.89
C VAL A 61 2.90 -13.21 1.74
N LEU A 62 1.65 -12.87 1.46
CA LEU A 62 0.48 -13.41 2.15
C LEU A 62 -0.59 -13.86 1.16
N ARG A 63 -1.51 -14.72 1.61
CA ARG A 63 -2.53 -15.32 0.75
C ARG A 63 -3.75 -14.43 0.52
N SER A 64 -3.97 -13.43 1.38
CA SER A 64 -5.09 -12.52 1.24
C SER A 64 -4.83 -11.18 1.94
N PRO A 65 -5.50 -10.11 1.49
CA PRO A 65 -5.36 -8.79 2.12
C PRO A 65 -5.84 -8.79 3.58
N GLY A 66 -6.94 -9.50 3.90
CA GLY A 66 -7.41 -9.65 5.28
C GLY A 66 -6.38 -10.30 6.20
N ARG A 67 -5.62 -11.29 5.71
CA ARG A 67 -4.48 -11.86 6.45
C ARG A 67 -3.34 -10.86 6.62
N ALA A 68 -3.10 -9.99 5.65
CA ALA A 68 -2.10 -8.94 5.76
C ALA A 68 -2.46 -7.90 6.81
N ILE A 69 -3.70 -7.43 6.81
CA ILE A 69 -4.22 -6.50 7.83
C ILE A 69 -4.16 -7.14 9.22
N ALA A 70 -4.60 -8.40 9.36
CA ALA A 70 -4.52 -9.13 10.63
C ALA A 70 -3.07 -9.31 11.09
N TRP A 71 -2.13 -9.56 10.17
CA TRP A 71 -0.71 -9.66 10.51
C TRP A 71 -0.14 -8.33 11.02
N ILE A 72 -0.48 -7.21 10.39
CA ILE A 72 -0.09 -5.86 10.83
C ILE A 72 -0.69 -5.57 12.20
N ARG A 73 -1.99 -5.80 12.40
CA ARG A 73 -2.67 -5.64 13.69
C ARG A 73 -1.98 -6.42 14.80
N ASN A 74 -1.63 -7.68 14.54
CA ASN A 74 -0.94 -8.53 15.51
C ASN A 74 0.48 -8.07 15.84
N ARG A 75 1.18 -7.45 14.87
CA ARG A 75 2.53 -6.91 15.03
C ARG A 75 2.54 -5.59 15.80
N GLU A 76 1.66 -4.68 15.42
CA GLU A 76 1.57 -3.31 15.97
C GLU A 76 0.74 -3.23 17.25
N LYS A 77 -0.01 -4.31 17.57
CA LYS A 77 -0.97 -4.40 18.69
C LYS A 77 -2.09 -3.35 18.61
N GLU A 78 -2.39 -2.90 17.40
CA GLU A 78 -3.32 -1.82 17.13
C GLU A 78 -3.92 -1.96 15.73
N ASP A 79 -5.15 -1.47 15.55
CA ASP A 79 -5.80 -1.47 14.25
C ASP A 79 -5.13 -0.47 13.28
N PRO A 80 -4.73 -0.88 12.08
CA PRO A 80 -4.11 0.02 11.13
C PRO A 80 -5.11 1.02 10.52
N PHE A 81 -4.66 2.23 10.25
CA PHE A 81 -5.37 3.22 9.43
C PHE A 81 -5.13 2.90 7.94
N ILE A 82 -6.19 2.52 7.23
CA ILE A 82 -6.10 2.01 5.86
C ILE A 82 -6.44 3.12 4.86
N ILE A 83 -5.52 3.31 3.90
CA ILE A 83 -5.64 4.22 2.77
C ILE A 83 -5.71 3.37 1.49
N VAL A 84 -6.87 3.33 0.85
CA VAL A 84 -7.09 2.62 -0.41
C VAL A 84 -6.71 3.54 -1.57
N CYS A 85 -5.72 3.14 -2.37
CA CYS A 85 -5.13 3.95 -3.42
C CYS A 85 -5.84 3.72 -4.75
N GLY A 86 -6.08 4.80 -5.51
CA GLY A 86 -6.51 4.70 -6.90
C GLY A 86 -8.02 4.57 -7.13
N SER A 87 -8.84 4.80 -6.10
CA SER A 87 -10.30 4.73 -6.24
C SER A 87 -10.82 5.89 -7.10
N THR A 88 -11.64 5.58 -8.10
CA THR A 88 -12.30 6.56 -8.97
C THR A 88 -13.70 6.95 -8.48
N ASP A 89 -14.13 6.40 -7.34
CA ASP A 89 -15.47 6.60 -6.82
C ASP A 89 -15.69 7.99 -6.21
N ARG A 90 -16.96 8.38 -6.18
CA ARG A 90 -17.48 9.61 -5.54
C ARG A 90 -17.34 9.50 -4.02
N GLY A 91 -16.16 9.77 -3.52
CA GLY A 91 -15.79 9.63 -2.10
C GLY A 91 -14.28 9.64 -1.88
N SER A 92 -13.51 9.54 -2.96
CA SER A 92 -12.07 9.72 -2.89
C SER A 92 -11.68 11.14 -2.44
N ILE A 93 -10.72 11.23 -1.52
CA ILE A 93 -10.21 12.48 -0.99
C ILE A 93 -8.83 12.80 -1.53
N HIS A 94 -8.44 14.08 -1.40
CA HIS A 94 -7.12 14.55 -1.78
C HIS A 94 -6.05 14.04 -0.81
N TRP A 95 -4.82 13.84 -1.31
CA TRP A 95 -3.71 13.27 -0.53
C TRP A 95 -3.37 14.06 0.74
N LEU A 96 -3.54 15.38 0.73
CA LEU A 96 -3.33 16.22 1.92
C LEU A 96 -4.29 15.85 3.05
N GLU A 97 -5.55 15.60 2.74
CA GLU A 97 -6.55 15.25 3.74
C GLU A 97 -6.33 13.82 4.24
N ALA A 98 -6.02 12.89 3.34
CA ALA A 98 -5.64 11.53 3.72
C ALA A 98 -4.41 11.51 4.64
N LYS A 99 -3.40 12.34 4.35
CA LYS A 99 -2.22 12.53 5.21
C LYS A 99 -2.61 13.11 6.57
N ARG A 100 -3.43 14.17 6.59
CA ARG A 100 -3.90 14.79 7.84
C ARG A 100 -4.61 13.78 8.74
N LEU A 101 -5.55 13.01 8.18
CA LEU A 101 -6.30 11.99 8.92
C LEU A 101 -5.40 10.84 9.40
N GLY A 102 -4.52 10.34 8.53
CA GLY A 102 -3.58 9.26 8.87
C GLY A 102 -2.66 9.66 10.02
N LEU A 103 -2.05 10.86 9.95
CA LEU A 103 -1.18 11.37 11.01
C LEU A 103 -1.95 11.65 12.31
N ALA A 104 -3.14 12.24 12.23
CA ALA A 104 -3.97 12.53 13.41
C ALA A 104 -4.49 11.26 14.11
N SER A 105 -4.57 10.14 13.38
CA SER A 105 -5.07 8.88 13.94
C SER A 105 -4.12 8.25 14.97
N GLY A 106 -2.82 8.53 14.90
CA GLY A 106 -1.80 7.89 15.74
C GLY A 106 -1.61 6.38 15.49
N ARG A 107 -2.30 5.82 14.49
CA ARG A 107 -2.33 4.38 14.17
C ARG A 107 -1.26 4.01 13.13
N PRO A 108 -0.90 2.72 13.00
CA PRO A 108 -0.08 2.24 11.89
C PRO A 108 -0.74 2.56 10.55
N ILE A 109 -0.01 3.12 9.58
CA ILE A 109 -0.58 3.49 8.28
C ILE A 109 -0.39 2.34 7.29
N VAL A 110 -1.45 2.01 6.55
CA VAL A 110 -1.45 0.98 5.51
C VAL A 110 -1.91 1.58 4.20
N PHE A 111 -1.04 1.58 3.19
CA PHE A 111 -1.42 1.88 1.82
C PHE A 111 -1.81 0.58 1.12
N LEU A 112 -3.07 0.49 0.70
CA LEU A 112 -3.59 -0.62 -0.08
C LEU A 112 -3.67 -0.21 -1.55
N ALA A 113 -2.97 -0.91 -2.43
CA ALA A 113 -2.90 -0.60 -3.86
C ALA A 113 -3.08 -1.86 -4.72
N GLY A 114 -3.30 -1.67 -6.03
CA GLY A 114 -3.48 -2.74 -7.02
C GLY A 114 -4.95 -2.99 -7.38
N GLU A 115 -5.18 -3.85 -8.37
CA GLU A 115 -6.53 -4.11 -8.87
C GLU A 115 -7.40 -4.79 -7.79
N GLY A 116 -8.58 -4.23 -7.54
CA GLY A 116 -9.48 -4.78 -6.52
C GLY A 116 -9.13 -4.43 -5.08
N ALA A 117 -8.19 -3.50 -4.84
CA ALA A 117 -7.96 -2.90 -3.52
C ALA A 117 -9.26 -2.34 -2.89
N GLU A 118 -10.12 -1.73 -3.70
CA GLU A 118 -11.45 -1.23 -3.29
C GLU A 118 -12.41 -2.34 -2.82
N ARG A 119 -12.26 -3.57 -3.32
CA ARG A 119 -13.13 -4.72 -3.00
C ARG A 119 -12.68 -5.46 -1.75
N VAL A 120 -11.48 -5.18 -1.27
CA VAL A 120 -10.94 -5.75 -0.03
C VAL A 120 -11.72 -5.29 1.19
N THR A 121 -12.39 -4.15 1.09
CA THR A 121 -12.99 -3.49 2.24
C THR A 121 -14.49 -3.69 2.26
N THR A 122 -14.99 -4.35 3.32
CA THR A 122 -16.44 -4.50 3.55
C THR A 122 -17.05 -3.36 4.37
N ASP A 123 -16.23 -2.49 4.98
CA ASP A 123 -16.70 -1.33 5.74
C ASP A 123 -16.12 -0.01 5.18
N PRO A 124 -16.82 0.66 4.26
CA PRO A 124 -16.36 1.92 3.67
C PRO A 124 -16.29 3.07 4.68
N GLY A 125 -16.85 2.94 5.89
CA GLY A 125 -16.83 3.98 6.92
C GLY A 125 -15.49 4.12 7.66
N GLU A 126 -14.64 3.08 7.64
CA GLU A 126 -13.37 3.05 8.38
C GLU A 126 -12.13 3.31 7.51
N HIS A 127 -12.31 3.47 6.20
CA HIS A 127 -11.21 3.58 5.25
C HIS A 127 -11.20 4.91 4.52
N VAL A 128 -10.00 5.37 4.20
CA VAL A 128 -9.80 6.54 3.37
C VAL A 128 -9.53 6.10 1.95
N PHE A 129 -10.37 6.55 1.02
CA PHE A 129 -10.15 6.36 -0.40
C PHE A 129 -9.33 7.53 -0.94
N LEU A 130 -8.15 7.24 -1.49
CA LEU A 130 -7.31 8.22 -2.13
C LEU A 130 -7.62 8.25 -3.62
N GLY A 131 -7.85 9.46 -4.15
CA GLY A 131 -8.07 9.65 -5.58
C GLY A 131 -6.87 9.17 -6.41
N PRO A 132 -7.08 8.83 -7.70
CA PRO A 132 -6.01 8.35 -8.55
C PRO A 132 -4.88 9.38 -8.65
N VAL A 133 -3.64 8.89 -8.73
CA VAL A 133 -2.51 9.75 -9.07
C VAL A 133 -2.63 10.14 -10.53
N ARG A 134 -2.91 11.42 -10.77
CA ARG A 134 -2.96 11.99 -12.10
C ARG A 134 -1.72 12.84 -12.37
N GLY A 135 -1.27 12.84 -13.63
CA GLY A 135 -0.13 13.63 -14.06
C GLY A 135 0.00 13.70 -15.57
N GLY A 136 0.85 14.62 -16.03
CA GLY A 136 1.15 14.81 -17.45
C GLY A 136 0.10 15.63 -18.22
N LYS A 137 0.32 15.76 -19.53
CA LYS A 137 -0.62 16.39 -20.46
C LYS A 137 -1.89 15.52 -20.52
N ASP A 138 -3.05 16.14 -20.40
CA ASP A 138 -4.39 15.51 -20.40
C ASP A 138 -4.81 14.80 -19.09
N ASP A 139 -4.15 15.07 -17.96
CA ASP A 139 -4.57 14.56 -16.63
C ASP A 139 -4.70 13.02 -16.56
N ARG A 140 -3.81 12.31 -17.28
CA ARG A 140 -3.83 10.84 -17.35
C ARG A 140 -3.47 10.23 -16.00
N THR A 141 -4.17 9.16 -15.66
CA THR A 141 -3.89 8.36 -14.47
C THR A 141 -2.65 7.51 -14.69
N LEU A 142 -1.76 7.45 -13.70
CA LEU A 142 -0.68 6.47 -13.68
C LEU A 142 -1.27 5.07 -13.47
N SER A 143 -0.91 4.13 -14.33
CA SER A 143 -1.39 2.74 -14.23
C SER A 143 -0.41 1.80 -13.55
N ALA A 144 0.89 2.11 -13.57
CA ALA A 144 1.91 1.26 -12.96
C ALA A 144 1.83 1.37 -11.42
N PRO A 145 1.70 0.24 -10.69
CA PRO A 145 1.64 0.25 -9.23
C PRO A 145 2.86 0.91 -8.58
N ARG A 146 4.06 0.63 -9.10
CA ARG A 146 5.31 1.22 -8.61
C ARG A 146 5.32 2.75 -8.70
N ASP A 147 4.98 3.31 -9.86
CA ASP A 147 5.01 4.76 -10.08
C ASP A 147 3.96 5.46 -9.22
N THR A 148 2.78 4.85 -9.13
CA THR A 148 1.69 5.33 -8.27
C THR A 148 2.12 5.36 -6.82
N LEU A 149 2.71 4.28 -6.32
CA LEU A 149 3.23 4.19 -4.96
C LEU A 149 4.36 5.20 -4.72
N ALA A 150 5.28 5.39 -5.67
CA ALA A 150 6.37 6.36 -5.54
C ALA A 150 5.82 7.78 -5.32
N VAL A 151 4.83 8.19 -6.11
CA VAL A 151 4.19 9.51 -5.95
C VAL A 151 3.42 9.62 -4.64
N ILE A 152 2.69 8.58 -4.24
CA ILE A 152 1.94 8.58 -2.97
C ILE A 152 2.91 8.69 -1.78
N LEU A 153 3.95 7.85 -1.75
CA LEU A 153 4.94 7.87 -0.68
C LEU A 153 5.72 9.18 -0.65
N ASP A 154 6.05 9.78 -1.80
CA ASP A 154 6.68 11.11 -1.86
C ASP A 154 5.74 12.21 -1.33
N ARG A 155 4.45 12.19 -1.66
CA ARG A 155 3.48 13.17 -1.10
C ARG A 155 3.31 13.02 0.41
N PHE A 156 3.33 11.80 0.92
CA PHE A 156 3.17 11.54 2.36
C PHE A 156 4.46 11.77 3.16
N PHE A 157 5.62 11.41 2.62
CA PHE A 157 6.89 11.31 3.37
C PHE A 157 8.11 11.93 2.68
N GLY A 158 7.95 12.47 1.46
CA GLY A 158 8.99 13.18 0.71
C GLY A 158 9.38 14.53 1.33
N ARG A 159 10.54 15.05 0.91
CA ARG A 159 11.31 16.17 1.53
C ARG A 159 10.87 16.48 2.97
N ARG A 160 11.38 15.61 3.85
CA ARG A 160 11.32 15.67 5.30
C ARG A 160 11.90 16.97 5.84
#